data_AF-A0A8X6IKW2-F1
#
_entry.id   AF-A0A8X6IKW2-F1
#
_cell.length_a   1.000
_cell.length_b   1.000
_cell.length_c   1.000
_cell.angle_alpha   90.00
_cell.angle_beta   90.00
_cell.angle_gamma   90.00
#
_symmetry.space_group_name_H-M   'P 1'
#
loop_
_entity.id
_entity.type
_entity.pdbx_description
1 polymer ?
#
loop_
_entity_poly.entity_id
_entity_poly.type
_entity_poly.pdbx_seq_one_letter_code
_entity_poly.pdbx_strand_id
1 'polypeptide(L)'
;MRRRYPSSAVRTVFSGKNFEGNRLLLMVRDLKLVSEILVKEFPSFGNRRETYSGNGVVDSLLSQLRGEDWKRVRSIVFPTFTTGKIKRMVNIVKNCSQTLMKNFQNISETGKPFNVRE
;
A
#
# COMPACT_ATOMS: atom_id res chain seq x y z
N MET A 1 -20.26 -23.29 -4.34
CA MET A 1 -19.43 -24.48 -4.61
C MET A 1 -18.02 -24.22 -4.06
N ARG A 2 -17.73 -24.62 -2.81
CA ARG A 2 -16.41 -24.40 -2.18
C ARG A 2 -15.44 -25.44 -2.73
N ARG A 3 -14.47 -25.03 -3.57
CA ARG A 3 -13.37 -25.91 -3.97
C ARG A 3 -12.55 -26.26 -2.72
N ARG A 4 -12.66 -27.51 -2.25
CA ARG A 4 -11.73 -28.09 -1.26
C ARG A 4 -10.40 -28.28 -1.97
N TYR A 5 -9.40 -27.49 -1.59
CA TYR A 5 -8.03 -27.77 -1.98
C TYR A 5 -7.55 -29.03 -1.22
N PRO A 6 -6.92 -30.00 -1.90
CA PRO A 6 -6.40 -31.19 -1.24
C PRO A 6 -5.36 -30.79 -0.18
N SER A 7 -5.38 -31.48 0.96
CA SER A 7 -4.58 -31.15 2.16
C SER A 7 -3.06 -31.05 1.89
N SER A 8 -2.57 -31.72 0.84
CA SER A 8 -1.19 -31.63 0.37
C SER A 8 -0.88 -30.34 -0.40
N ALA A 9 -1.84 -29.78 -1.15
CA ALA A 9 -1.66 -28.55 -1.93
C ALA A 9 -1.65 -27.28 -1.05
N VAL A 10 -2.34 -27.31 0.10
CA VAL A 10 -2.32 -26.20 1.07
C VAL A 10 -0.92 -26.00 1.65
N ARG A 11 -0.10 -27.06 1.76
CA ARG A 11 1.30 -26.98 2.22
C ARG A 11 2.23 -26.33 1.18
N THR A 12 1.95 -26.46 -0.11
CA THR A 12 2.83 -25.94 -1.18
C THR A 12 2.49 -24.48 -1.53
N VAL A 13 1.22 -24.10 -1.38
CA VAL A 13 0.72 -22.77 -1.73
C VAL A 13 1.05 -21.70 -0.67
N PHE A 14 1.04 -22.10 0.60
CA PHE A 14 1.36 -21.24 1.73
C PHE A 14 2.72 -21.61 2.28
N SER A 15 3.71 -20.74 2.08
CA SER A 15 5.07 -20.96 2.56
C SER A 15 5.14 -20.79 4.08
N GLY A 16 4.76 -21.83 4.81
CA GLY A 16 4.87 -21.93 6.26
C GLY A 16 3.68 -21.37 7.04
N LYS A 17 3.39 -21.99 8.19
CA LYS A 17 2.53 -21.39 9.23
C LYS A 17 3.39 -20.36 9.95
N ASN A 18 3.22 -19.09 9.59
CA ASN A 18 3.89 -18.01 10.29
C ASN A 18 2.99 -17.58 11.45
N PHE A 19 3.57 -17.22 12.58
CA PHE A 19 2.81 -16.76 13.74
C PHE A 19 3.30 -15.39 14.16
N GLU A 20 2.38 -14.55 14.58
CA GLU A 20 2.65 -13.29 15.25
C GLU A 20 1.98 -13.34 16.62
N GLY A 21 2.77 -13.69 17.65
CA GLY A 21 2.22 -14.10 18.94
C GLY A 21 1.22 -15.23 18.75
N ASN A 22 -0.02 -15.02 19.20
CA ASN A 22 -1.10 -16.01 19.09
C ASN A 22 -1.88 -15.91 17.76
N ARG A 23 -1.50 -15.02 16.84
CA ARG A 23 -2.16 -14.84 15.55
C ARG A 23 -1.48 -15.67 14.47
N LEU A 24 -2.26 -16.50 13.77
CA LEU A 24 -1.79 -17.22 12.59
C LEU A 24 -1.70 -16.27 11.40
N LEU A 25 -0.57 -16.32 10.69
CA LEU A 25 -0.30 -15.59 9.46
C LEU A 25 -0.10 -16.57 8.30
N LEU A 26 -0.75 -16.26 7.18
CA LEU A 26 -0.67 -17.02 5.94
C LEU A 26 0.03 -16.19 4.87
N MET A 27 1.14 -16.71 4.35
CA MET A 27 1.87 -16.09 3.25
C MET A 27 1.45 -16.71 1.92
N VAL A 28 0.83 -15.93 1.05
CA VAL A 28 0.47 -16.35 -0.32
C VAL A 28 1.62 -16.03 -1.26
N ARG A 29 2.16 -17.04 -1.96
CA ARG A 29 3.23 -16.86 -2.96
C ARG A 29 2.79 -17.12 -4.40
N ASP A 30 1.60 -17.68 -4.60
CA ASP A 30 1.06 -17.95 -5.94
C ASP A 30 0.33 -16.72 -6.49
N LEU A 31 0.78 -16.21 -7.64
CA LEU A 31 0.19 -15.05 -8.31
C LEU A 31 -1.30 -15.24 -8.65
N LYS A 32 -1.72 -16.46 -9.02
CA LYS A 32 -3.14 -16.75 -9.32
C LYS A 32 -4.00 -16.52 -8.08
N LEU A 33 -3.51 -16.94 -6.92
CA LEU A 33 -4.22 -16.75 -5.66
C LEU A 33 -4.15 -15.31 -5.16
N VAL A 34 -3.03 -14.61 -5.38
CA VAL A 34 -2.95 -13.17 -5.10
C VAL A 34 -4.00 -12.41 -5.91
N SER A 35 -4.15 -12.71 -7.21
CA SER A 35 -5.19 -12.11 -8.05
C SER A 35 -6.59 -12.48 -7.59
N GLU A 36 -6.83 -13.74 -7.24
CA GLU A 36 -8.11 -14.21 -6.71
C GLU A 36 -8.51 -13.42 -5.46
N ILE A 37 -7.59 -13.27 -4.50
CA ILE A 37 -7.82 -12.61 -3.21
C ILE A 37 -7.97 -11.09 -3.37
N LEU A 38 -7.09 -10.44 -4.12
CA LEU A 38 -7.05 -8.98 -4.21
C LEU A 38 -8.01 -8.38 -5.23
N VAL A 39 -8.57 -9.18 -6.15
CA VAL A 39 -9.47 -8.70 -7.20
C VAL A 39 -10.85 -9.33 -7.08
N LYS A 40 -10.96 -10.66 -7.21
CA LYS A 40 -12.27 -11.33 -7.27
C LYS A 40 -12.93 -11.40 -5.89
N GLU A 41 -12.18 -11.86 -4.91
CA GLU A 41 -12.63 -12.04 -3.52
C GLU A 41 -12.31 -10.82 -2.64
N PHE A 42 -11.98 -9.67 -3.25
CA PHE A 42 -11.69 -8.44 -2.53
C PHE A 42 -12.79 -8.03 -1.52
N PRO A 43 -14.10 -8.21 -1.79
CA PRO A 43 -15.14 -7.91 -0.80
C PRO A 43 -14.97 -8.68 0.52
N SER A 44 -14.38 -9.88 0.51
CA SER A 44 -14.11 -10.68 1.71
C SER A 44 -12.77 -10.33 2.37
N PHE A 45 -11.78 -9.87 1.62
CA PHE A 45 -10.41 -9.58 2.10
C PHE A 45 -10.04 -8.09 2.14
N GLY A 46 -11.00 -7.19 1.96
CA GLY A 46 -10.73 -5.76 1.76
C GLY A 46 -10.22 -5.00 2.99
N ASN A 47 -10.39 -5.55 4.19
CA ASN A 47 -9.93 -4.92 5.42
C ASN A 47 -8.44 -5.20 5.66
N ARG A 48 -7.68 -4.16 5.99
CA ARG A 48 -6.26 -4.29 6.37
C ARG A 48 -6.12 -4.75 7.82
N ARG A 49 -4.88 -5.08 8.19
CA ARG A 49 -4.51 -5.43 9.56
C ARG A 49 -4.94 -4.32 10.51
N GLU A 50 -5.62 -4.70 11.58
CA GLU A 50 -6.05 -3.78 12.62
C GLU A 50 -4.84 -3.34 13.45
N THR A 51 -4.55 -2.05 13.38
CA THR A 51 -3.56 -1.36 14.20
C THR A 51 -4.24 -0.18 14.86
N TYR A 52 -4.52 -0.28 16.16
CA TYR A 52 -5.05 0.83 16.93
C TYR A 52 -3.88 1.67 17.43
N SER A 53 -3.78 2.89 16.90
CA SER A 53 -2.70 3.80 17.31
C SER A 53 -3.06 4.58 18.58
N GLY A 54 -4.34 4.64 18.95
CA GLY A 54 -4.84 5.51 20.02
C GLY A 54 -4.92 6.99 19.61
N ASN A 55 -4.55 7.31 18.37
CA ASN A 55 -4.64 8.65 17.81
C ASN A 55 -5.79 8.69 16.81
N GLY A 56 -6.84 9.44 17.15
CA GLY A 56 -8.05 9.54 16.33
C GLY A 56 -7.81 10.02 14.89
N VAL A 57 -6.73 10.78 14.63
CA VAL A 57 -6.36 11.19 13.26
C VAL A 57 -5.79 10.00 12.48
N VAL A 58 -4.86 9.27 13.09
CA VAL A 58 -4.21 8.11 12.45
C VAL A 58 -5.22 6.99 12.21
N ASP A 59 -6.08 6.74 13.19
CA ASP A 59 -7.12 5.70 13.09
C ASP A 59 -8.21 6.06 12.06
N SER A 60 -8.33 7.34 11.69
CA SER A 60 -9.23 7.83 10.63
C SER A 60 -8.61 7.84 9.22
N LEU A 61 -7.34 7.44 9.07
CA LEU A 61 -6.69 7.39 7.76
C LEU A 61 -7.34 6.33 6.86
N LEU A 62 -7.37 6.59 5.54
CA LEU A 62 -7.92 5.66 4.55
C LEU A 62 -7.27 4.25 4.60
N SER A 63 -6.04 4.13 5.09
CA SER A 63 -5.37 2.85 5.29
C SER A 63 -5.84 2.07 6.52
N GLN A 64 -6.49 2.73 7.47
CA GLN A 64 -6.96 2.15 8.75
C GLN A 64 -8.49 1.93 8.76
N LEU A 65 -9.24 2.73 8.02
CA LEU A 65 -10.69 2.57 7.89
C LEU A 65 -11.06 1.20 7.32
N ARG A 66 -12.26 0.72 7.69
CA ARG A 66 -12.78 -0.61 7.35
C ARG A 66 -14.16 -0.52 6.73
N GLY A 67 -14.54 -1.54 5.97
CA GLY A 67 -15.90 -1.71 5.45
C GLY A 67 -16.44 -0.48 4.71
N GLU A 68 -17.64 -0.05 5.08
CA GLU A 68 -18.35 1.07 4.42
C GLU A 68 -17.68 2.43 4.64
N ASP A 69 -17.06 2.68 5.79
CA ASP A 69 -16.33 3.93 6.02
C ASP A 69 -15.12 4.05 5.09
N TRP A 70 -14.41 2.94 4.90
CA TRP A 70 -13.34 2.89 3.90
C TRP A 70 -13.88 3.15 2.49
N LYS A 71 -15.00 2.51 2.10
CA LYS A 71 -15.61 2.73 0.78
C LYS A 71 -16.02 4.19 0.57
N ARG A 72 -16.64 4.80 1.59
CA ARG A 72 -17.08 6.20 1.59
C ARG A 72 -15.91 7.17 1.47
N VAL A 73 -14.88 7.03 2.30
CA VAL A 73 -13.72 7.93 2.22
C VAL A 73 -12.94 7.70 0.93
N ARG A 74 -12.83 6.45 0.46
CA ARG A 74 -12.20 6.14 -0.83
C ARG A 74 -12.91 6.81 -1.99
N SER A 75 -14.24 6.79 -2.04
CA SER A 75 -15.00 7.41 -3.14
C SER A 75 -14.82 8.94 -3.18
N ILE A 76 -14.55 9.57 -2.05
CA ILE A 76 -14.24 11.00 -1.94
C ILE A 76 -12.80 11.29 -2.39
N VAL A 77 -11.83 10.47 -1.99
CA VAL A 77 -10.40 10.71 -2.27
C VAL A 77 -10.00 10.32 -3.69
N PHE A 78 -10.54 9.21 -4.21
CA PHE A 78 -10.18 8.65 -5.51
C PHE A 78 -10.28 9.64 -6.70
N PRO A 79 -11.33 10.50 -6.80
CA PRO A 79 -11.45 11.49 -7.85
C PRO A 79 -10.34 12.55 -7.87
N THR A 80 -9.48 12.64 -6.86
CA THR A 80 -8.32 13.56 -6.86
C THR A 80 -7.17 13.06 -7.74
N PHE A 81 -7.10 11.74 -7.97
CA PHE A 81 -6.03 11.10 -8.73
C PHE A 81 -6.43 10.72 -10.16
N THR A 82 -7.35 11.46 -10.77
CA THR A 82 -7.66 11.25 -12.20
C THR A 82 -6.50 11.70 -13.08
N THR A 83 -6.38 11.12 -14.27
CA THR A 83 -5.34 11.49 -15.24
C THR A 83 -5.29 13.00 -15.51
N GLY A 84 -6.44 13.67 -15.61
CA GLY A 84 -6.50 15.12 -15.82
C GLY A 84 -5.95 15.93 -14.64
N LYS A 85 -6.27 15.54 -13.39
CA LYS A 85 -5.73 16.20 -12.20
C LYS A 85 -4.24 15.93 -12.02
N ILE A 86 -3.80 14.69 -12.24
CA ILE A 86 -2.38 14.31 -12.19
C ILE A 86 -1.59 15.12 -13.22
N LYS A 87 -2.06 15.24 -14.47
CA LYS A 87 -1.41 16.07 -15.51
C LYS A 87 -1.23 17.52 -15.06
N ARG A 88 -2.19 18.10 -14.33
CA ARG A 88 -2.04 19.45 -13.76
C ARG A 88 -0.97 19.52 -12.67
N MET A 89 -0.85 18.48 -11.86
CA MET A 89 0.18 18.40 -10.79
C MET A 89 1.61 18.22 -11.34
N VAL A 90 1.78 17.71 -12.56
CA VAL A 90 3.11 17.46 -13.17
C VAL A 90 3.98 18.71 -13.14
N ASN A 91 3.43 19.90 -13.41
CA ASN A 91 4.21 21.14 -13.40
C ASN A 91 4.75 21.48 -12.00
N ILE A 92 3.96 21.22 -10.94
CA ILE A 92 4.40 21.43 -9.55
C ILE A 92 5.56 20.48 -9.24
N VAL A 93 5.42 19.20 -9.56
CA VAL A 93 6.46 18.19 -9.37
C VAL A 93 7.74 18.56 -10.15
N LYS A 94 7.59 19.04 -11.39
CA LYS A 94 8.71 19.50 -12.22
C LYS A 94 9.45 20.66 -11.57
N ASN A 95 8.74 21.65 -11.03
CA ASN A 95 9.36 22.78 -10.36
C ASN A 95 10.12 22.35 -9.09
N CYS A 96 9.51 21.48 -8.27
CA CYS A 96 10.19 20.90 -7.10
C CYS A 96 11.45 20.13 -7.52
N SER A 97 11.37 19.35 -8.61
CA SER A 97 12.52 18.62 -9.15
C SER A 97 13.62 19.56 -9.65
N GLN A 98 13.28 20.68 -10.31
CA GLN A 98 14.28 21.67 -10.72
C GLN A 98 14.98 22.31 -9.53
N THR A 99 14.26 22.64 -8.45
CA THR A 99 14.87 23.13 -7.21
C THR A 99 15.80 22.10 -6.60
N LEU A 100 15.38 20.84 -6.53
CA LEU A 100 16.21 19.74 -6.05
C LEU A 100 17.50 19.61 -6.87
N MET A 101 17.40 19.67 -8.20
CA MET A 101 18.57 19.59 -9.10
C MET A 101 19.55 20.73 -8.90
N LYS A 102 19.07 21.96 -8.67
CA LYS A 102 19.95 23.10 -8.35
C LYS A 102 20.68 22.88 -7.03
N ASN A 103 19.98 22.38 -6.01
CA ASN A 103 20.61 22.07 -4.73
C ASN A 103 21.70 20.99 -4.89
N PHE A 104 21.45 19.96 -5.70
CA PHE A 104 22.45 18.93 -5.99
C PHE A 104 23.65 19.48 -6.76
N GLN A 105 23.45 20.38 -7.73
CA GLN A 105 24.55 21.04 -8.43
C GLN A 105 25.43 21.82 -7.45
N ASN A 106 24.84 22.66 -6.60
CA ASN A 106 25.58 23.43 -5.60
C ASN A 106 26.36 22.53 -4.64
N ILE A 107 25.77 21.43 -4.19
CA ILE A 107 26.45 20.48 -3.29
C ILE A 107 27.59 19.76 -4.03
N SER A 108 27.40 19.40 -5.30
CA SER A 108 28.43 18.71 -6.09
C SER A 108 29.72 19.52 -6.21
N GLU A 109 29.62 20.85 -6.27
CA GLU A 109 30.77 21.76 -6.32
C GLU A 109 31.56 21.78 -5.00
N THR A 110 30.92 21.47 -3.87
CA THR A 110 31.60 21.45 -2.56
C THR A 110 32.48 20.22 -2.33
N GLY A 111 32.32 19.17 -3.15
CA GLY A 111 33.06 17.90 -3.02
C GLY A 111 32.76 17.11 -1.74
N LYS A 112 31.75 17.52 -0.95
CA LYS A 112 31.40 16.85 0.31
C LYS A 112 30.37 15.74 0.06
N PRO A 113 30.48 14.60 0.76
CA PRO A 113 29.43 13.59 0.73
C PRO A 113 28.14 14.17 1.30
N PHE A 114 27.01 13.92 0.63
CA PHE A 114 25.71 14.39 1.06
C PHE A 114 24.73 13.22 1.22
N ASN A 115 23.81 13.35 2.17
CA ASN A 115 22.78 12.37 2.44
C ASN A 115 21.57 12.65 1.55
N VAL A 116 21.25 11.75 0.63
CA VAL A 116 20.11 11.92 -0.31
C VAL A 116 18.75 11.84 0.39
N ARG A 117 18.70 11.26 1.60
CA ARG A 117 17.45 11.14 2.37
C ARG A 117 17.03 12.45 3.02
N GLU A 118 17.99 13.33 3.34
CA GLU A 118 17.78 14.63 3.98
C GLU A 118 17.73 15.75 2.94
#